data_AF-A0A820P0M0-F1
#
_entry.id   AF-A0A820P0M0-F1
#
_cell.length_a   1.000
_cell.length_b   1.000
_cell.length_c   1.000
_cell.angle_alpha   90.00
_cell.angle_beta   90.00
_cell.angle_gamma   90.00
#
_symmetry.space_group_name_H-M   'P 1'
#
loop_
_entity.id
_entity.type
_entity.pdbx_description
1 polymer ?
#
loop_
_entity_poly.entity_id
_entity_poly.type
_entity_poly.pdbx_seq_one_letter_code
_entity_poly.pdbx_strand_id
1 'polypeptide(L)' 'TFFRERRTDFVTRTHLRHTSHKGLQLVLNFLYTGEFTLTFRNVNDILNCAKELDIGKIFEICEEFLSTFEKRH' A
#
# COMPACT_ATOMS: atom_id res chain seq x y z
N THR A 1 36.70 -3.09 5.59
CA THR A 1 35.47 -2.50 5.04
C THR A 1 34.71 -3.60 4.31
N PHE A 2 33.58 -4.07 4.85
CA PHE A 2 32.81 -5.16 4.25
C PHE A 2 31.82 -4.60 3.23
N PHE A 3 32.06 -4.88 1.95
CA PHE A 3 31.09 -4.62 0.88
C PHE A 3 30.09 -5.78 0.90
N ARG A 4 28.88 -5.55 1.42
CA ARG A 4 27.78 -6.54 1.39
C ARG A 4 27.18 -6.52 -0.01
N GLU A 5 27.54 -7.51 -0.81
CA GLU A 5 26.95 -7.75 -2.12
C GLU A 5 25.42 -7.93 -1.96
N ARG A 6 24.65 -6.98 -2.50
CA ARG A 6 23.18 -7.09 -2.54
C ARG A 6 22.84 -8.18 -3.57
N ARG A 7 22.51 -9.38 -3.11
CA ARG A 7 21.79 -10.33 -3.96
C ARG A 7 20.45 -9.70 -4.33
N THR A 8 20.30 -9.29 -5.58
CA THR A 8 19.00 -9.07 -6.19
C THR A 8 18.47 -10.43 -6.59
N ASP A 9 17.79 -11.09 -5.67
CA ASP A 9 17.01 -12.27 -6.03
C ASP A 9 15.89 -11.79 -6.95
N PHE A 10 15.96 -12.20 -8.23
CA PHE A 10 14.90 -11.90 -9.20
C PHE A 10 13.68 -12.75 -8.83
N VAL A 11 12.72 -12.14 -8.14
CA VAL A 11 11.48 -12.81 -7.75
C VAL A 11 10.52 -12.77 -8.94
N THR A 12 10.39 -13.89 -9.64
CA THR A 12 9.48 -14.03 -10.79
C THR A 12 8.00 -14.03 -10.36
N ARG A 13 7.72 -14.39 -9.09
CA ARG A 13 6.36 -14.47 -8.57
C ARG A 13 6.32 -14.19 -7.07
N THR A 14 5.49 -13.23 -6.69
CA THR A 14 5.20 -12.90 -5.28
C THR A 14 3.74 -13.26 -4.99
N HIS A 15 3.50 -13.92 -3.85
CA HIS A 15 2.15 -14.20 -3.38
C HIS A 15 1.75 -13.17 -2.33
N LEU A 16 0.77 -12.33 -2.67
CA LEU A 16 0.15 -11.40 -1.74
C LEU A 16 -1.05 -12.10 -1.09
N ARG A 17 -1.01 -12.26 0.24
CA ARG A 17 -1.98 -13.03 1.01
C ARG A 17 -3.13 -12.17 1.53
N HIS A 18 -2.86 -10.90 1.77
CA HIS A 18 -3.79 -9.99 2.45
C HIS A 18 -4.27 -8.85 1.55
N THR A 19 -3.93 -8.92 0.26
CA THR A 19 -4.24 -7.90 -0.73
C THR A 19 -5.39 -8.35 -1.64
N SER A 20 -6.45 -7.55 -1.70
CA SER A 20 -7.52 -7.74 -2.70
C SER A 20 -7.04 -7.26 -4.08
N HIS A 21 -7.55 -7.86 -5.16
CA HIS A 21 -7.19 -7.44 -6.52
C HIS A 21 -7.53 -5.95 -6.78
N LYS A 22 -8.58 -5.43 -6.11
CA LYS A 22 -9.01 -4.03 -6.23
C LYS A 22 -8.06 -3.11 -5.47
N GLY A 23 -7.66 -3.49 -4.26
CA GLY A 23 -6.66 -2.75 -3.47
C GLY A 23 -5.34 -2.65 -4.23
N LEU A 24 -4.87 -3.77 -4.81
CA LEU A 24 -3.66 -3.78 -5.62
C LEU A 24 -3.75 -2.87 -6.83
N GLN A 25 -4.85 -2.92 -7.58
CA GLN A 25 -5.05 -2.05 -8.75
C GLN A 25 -4.98 -0.57 -8.36
N LEU A 26 -5.59 -0.17 -7.26
CA LEU A 26 -5.58 1.22 -6.78
C LEU A 26 -4.18 1.66 -6.35
N VAL A 27 -3.45 0.80 -5.63
CA VAL A 27 -2.07 1.07 -5.22
C VAL A 27 -1.15 1.19 -6.44
N LEU A 28 -1.28 0.30 -7.42
CA LEU A 28 -0.52 0.41 -8.67
C LEU A 28 -0.86 1.69 -9.43
N ASN A 29 -2.14 2.03 -9.56
CA ASN A 29 -2.55 3.28 -10.18
C ASN A 29 -1.85 4.48 -9.52
N PHE A 30 -1.87 4.56 -8.19
CA PHE A 30 -1.15 5.61 -7.46
C PHE A 30 0.35 5.62 -7.75
N LEU A 31 1.01 4.45 -7.80
CA LEU A 31 2.45 4.38 -8.09
C LEU A 31 2.80 4.89 -9.49
N TYR A 32 1.91 4.69 -10.47
CA TYR A 32 2.16 5.09 -11.86
C TYR A 32 1.62 6.47 -12.22
N THR A 33 0.56 6.95 -11.57
CA THR A 33 -0.09 8.24 -11.89
C THR A 33 0.09 9.29 -10.80
N GLY A 34 0.43 8.88 -9.58
CA GLY A 34 0.43 9.74 -8.39
C GLY A 34 -0.96 9.97 -7.80
N GLU A 35 -2.02 9.36 -8.35
CA GLU A 35 -3.41 9.63 -7.97
C GLU A 35 -4.18 8.35 -7.60
N PHE A 36 -5.01 8.44 -6.56
CA PHE A 36 -6.02 7.43 -6.25
C PHE A 36 -7.20 8.04 -5.50
N THR A 37 -8.36 7.40 -5.62
CA THR A 37 -9.57 7.83 -4.90
C THR A 37 -9.74 7.02 -3.62
N LEU A 38 -9.61 7.69 -2.48
CA LEU A 38 -9.83 7.09 -1.16
C LEU A 38 -11.27 7.27 -0.70
N THR A 39 -11.88 6.19 -0.22
CA THR A 39 -13.26 6.12 0.29
C THR A 39 -13.33 5.15 1.47
N PHE A 40 -14.39 5.23 2.28
CA PHE A 40 -14.62 4.24 3.35
C PHE A 40 -14.77 2.80 2.88
N ARG A 41 -15.21 2.60 1.63
CA ARG A 41 -15.43 1.27 1.07
C ARG A 41 -14.13 0.59 0.65
N ASN A 42 -13.09 1.37 0.34
CA ASN A 42 -11.83 0.85 -0.19
C ASN A 42 -10.61 1.13 0.71
N VAL A 43 -10.73 1.97 1.74
CA VAL A 43 -9.62 2.33 2.64
C VAL A 43 -8.96 1.10 3.27
N ASN A 44 -9.73 0.11 3.73
CA ASN A 44 -9.18 -1.07 4.38
C ASN A 44 -8.42 -1.98 3.39
N ASP A 45 -8.93 -2.11 2.16
CA ASP A 45 -8.28 -2.86 1.09
C ASP A 45 -6.95 -2.21 0.67
N ILE A 46 -6.95 -0.88 0.53
CA ILE A 46 -5.76 -0.10 0.19
C ILE A 46 -4.72 -0.17 1.32
N LEU A 47 -5.17 -0.03 2.57
CA LEU A 47 -4.30 -0.08 3.75
C LEU A 47 -3.59 -1.45 3.88
N ASN A 48 -4.34 -2.55 3.72
CA ASN A 48 -3.76 -3.89 3.76
C ASN A 48 -2.73 -4.10 2.63
N CYS A 49 -3.04 -3.62 1.44
CA CYS A 49 -2.12 -3.69 0.30
C CYS A 49 -0.86 -2.84 0.53
N ALA A 50 -1.02 -1.61 1.02
CA ALA A 50 0.09 -0.70 1.30
C ALA A 50 1.01 -1.26 2.40
N LYS A 51 0.43 -1.93 3.40
CA LYS A 51 1.18 -2.62 4.47
C LYS A 51 1.94 -3.83 3.95
N GLU A 52 1.33 -4.65 3.08
CA GLU A 52 1.99 -5.84 2.52
C GLU A 52 3.11 -5.47 1.52
N LEU A 53 2.96 -4.34 0.82
CA LEU A 53 3.94 -3.83 -0.14
C LEU A 53 4.95 -2.82 0.45
N ASP A 54 4.83 -2.49 1.73
CA ASP A 54 5.66 -1.53 2.45
C ASP A 54 5.69 -0.11 1.81
N ILE A 55 4.53 0.38 1.37
CA ILE A 55 4.37 1.70 0.74
C ILE A 55 3.92 2.72 1.79
N GLY A 56 4.89 3.26 2.53
CA GLY A 56 4.65 4.15 3.68
C GLY A 56 3.73 5.34 3.39
N LYS A 57 3.92 6.01 2.24
CA LYS A 57 3.10 7.20 1.89
C LYS A 57 1.60 6.88 1.77
N ILE A 58 1.23 5.74 1.19
CA ILE A 58 -0.19 5.35 1.09
C ILE A 58 -0.73 4.98 2.46
N PHE A 59 0.07 4.27 3.26
CA PHE A 59 -0.29 3.88 4.62
C PHE A 59 -0.63 5.11 5.48
N GLU A 60 0.23 6.12 5.49
CA GLU A 60 0.02 7.38 6.21
C GLU A 60 -1.29 8.09 5.79
N ILE A 61 -1.56 8.18 4.48
CA ILE A 61 -2.78 8.81 3.96
C ILE A 61 -4.03 8.05 4.43
N CYS A 62 -3.99 6.71 4.42
CA CYS A 62 -5.11 5.90 4.87
C CYS A 62 -5.36 6.02 6.38
N GLU A 63 -4.31 6.04 7.21
CA GLU A 63 -4.41 6.24 8.66
C GLU A 63 -4.94 7.63 9.01
N GLU A 64 -4.48 8.68 8.31
CA GLU A 64 -4.96 10.05 8.50
C GLU A 64 -6.45 10.18 8.13
N PHE A 65 -6.85 9.55 7.02
CA PHE A 65 -8.25 9.50 6.61
C PHE A 65 -9.12 8.88 7.71
N LEU A 66 -8.75 7.70 8.23
CA LEU A 66 -9.50 7.03 9.31
C LEU A 66 -9.53 7.86 10.60
N SER A 67 -8.39 8.41 11.03
CA SER A 67 -8.27 9.23 12.23
C SER A 67 -9.11 10.51 12.17
N THR A 68 -9.27 11.10 10.98
CA THR A 68 -10.08 12.30 10.79
C THR A 68 -11.57 12.02 10.97
N PHE A 69 -12.02 10.79 10.70
CA PHE A 69 -13.42 10.40 10.92
C PHE A 69 -13.72 10.06 12.37
N GLU A 70 -12.80 9.41 13.07
CA GLU A 70 -12.99 9.12 14.51
C GLU A 70 -13.10 10.39 15.35
N LYS A 71 -12.44 11.48 14.96
CA LYS A 71 -12.54 12.79 15.65
C LYS A 71 -13.84 13.55 15.37
N ARG A 72 -14.66 13.13 14.40
CA ARG A 72 -15.91 13.81 13.99
C ARG A 72 -17.17 13.13 14.52
N HIS A 73 -17.04 11.98 15.18
CA HIS A 73 -18.09 11.30 15.93
C HIS A 73 -17.84 11.43 17.45
#